data_AF-F6FPU1-F1
#
_entry.id   AF-F6FPU1-F1
#
_cell.length_a   1.000
_cell.length_b   1.000
_cell.length_c   1.000
_cell.angle_alpha   90.00
_cell.angle_beta   90.00
_cell.angle_gamma   90.00
#
_symmetry.space_group_name_H-M   'P 1'
#
loop_
_entity.id
_entity.type
_entity.pdbx_description
1 polymer ?
#
loop_
_entity_poly.entity_id
_entity_poly.type
_entity_poly.pdbx_seq_one_letter_code
_entity_poly.pdbx_strand_id
1 'polypeptide(L)'
;MPSLCSDLTIVKTGEDGQPVPGVTFEVTPEPTDGAGTATVVTDPGGRFLPEVSGTAEPGTFVEVLAGDQVASTVTAGDDDAWASVVDLAPGEHVLAVRPADAPDEEVVLGDVVLLAPEVRGVQYEGSTAPVLLVARDRGPEDAYAAATVDGVPTEHLHVLGRETVRRQLPPLEPGPHEVALRYDDPETGRRGAVTTVDVGVGAEDAPTTVEKPL
;
A
#
# COMPACT_ATOMS: atom_id res chain seq x y z
N MET A 1 -10.55 37.49 16.09
CA MET A 1 -9.66 36.41 16.57
C MET A 1 -10.01 35.21 15.71
N PRO A 2 -9.09 34.65 14.90
CA PRO A 2 -9.43 33.45 14.17
C PRO A 2 -9.59 32.33 15.19
N SER A 3 -10.71 31.61 15.09
CA SER A 3 -11.07 30.53 15.99
C SER A 3 -10.17 29.33 15.71
N LEU A 4 -9.59 28.74 16.76
CA LEU A 4 -8.82 27.51 16.68
C LEU A 4 -9.79 26.37 16.33
N CYS A 5 -9.76 25.89 15.08
CA CYS A 5 -10.40 24.62 14.76
C CYS A 5 -9.65 23.52 15.50
N SER A 6 -10.38 22.76 16.31
CA SER A 6 -9.87 21.57 16.98
C SER A 6 -9.90 20.42 15.97
N ASP A 7 -8.91 19.53 16.01
CA ASP A 7 -8.91 18.30 15.22
C ASP A 7 -10.22 17.51 15.45
N LEU A 8 -10.96 17.27 14.37
CA LEU A 8 -12.19 16.50 14.40
C LEU A 8 -11.86 15.03 14.15
N THR A 9 -11.69 14.25 15.22
CA THR A 9 -11.56 12.79 15.11
C THR A 9 -12.95 12.15 15.25
N ILE A 10 -13.49 11.58 14.16
CA ILE A 10 -14.72 10.79 14.20
C ILE A 10 -14.35 9.31 14.10
N VAL A 11 -14.53 8.55 15.18
CA VAL A 11 -14.39 7.09 15.17
C VAL A 11 -15.79 6.46 15.19
N LYS A 12 -16.15 5.71 14.14
CA LYS A 12 -17.38 4.91 14.12
C LYS A 12 -17.07 3.50 14.65
N THR A 13 -17.42 3.25 15.91
CA THR A 13 -17.33 1.92 16.52
C THR A 13 -18.65 1.15 16.37
N GLY A 14 -18.55 -0.17 16.17
CA GLY A 14 -19.66 -1.11 16.21
C GLY A 14 -20.17 -1.35 17.64
N GLU A 15 -21.18 -2.19 17.77
CA GLU A 15 -21.81 -2.55 19.06
C GLU A 15 -20.83 -3.23 20.04
N ASP A 16 -19.75 -3.79 19.52
CA ASP A 16 -18.64 -4.43 20.22
C ASP A 16 -17.47 -3.48 20.55
N GLY A 17 -17.59 -2.20 20.19
CA GLY A 17 -16.53 -1.20 20.36
C GLY A 17 -15.38 -1.34 19.35
N GLN A 18 -15.49 -2.21 18.34
CA GLN A 18 -14.50 -2.33 17.26
C GLN A 18 -14.79 -1.35 16.12
N PRO A 19 -13.78 -0.89 15.36
CA PRO A 19 -14.01 -0.10 14.15
C PRO A 19 -14.87 -0.88 13.15
N VAL A 20 -15.89 -0.23 12.58
CA VAL A 20 -16.76 -0.88 11.59
C VAL A 20 -16.04 -0.95 10.23
N PRO A 21 -15.95 -2.12 9.57
CA PRO A 21 -15.37 -2.22 8.23
C PRO A 21 -16.23 -1.49 7.18
N GLY A 22 -15.59 -0.77 6.23
CA GLY A 22 -16.28 -0.12 5.11
C GLY A 22 -16.94 1.23 5.44
N VAL A 23 -16.50 1.92 6.49
CA VAL A 23 -17.00 3.25 6.84
C VAL A 23 -16.41 4.30 5.88
N THR A 24 -17.29 4.97 5.15
CA THR A 24 -16.99 6.18 4.39
C THR A 24 -17.09 7.40 5.32
N PHE A 25 -16.05 8.23 5.36
CA PHE A 25 -16.09 9.53 6.01
C PHE A 25 -16.13 10.60 4.92
N GLU A 26 -17.17 11.43 4.94
CA GLU A 26 -17.30 12.58 4.04
C GLU A 26 -16.85 13.83 4.81
N VAL A 27 -15.76 14.45 4.38
CA VAL A 27 -15.34 15.77 4.86
C VAL A 27 -15.77 16.79 3.81
N THR A 28 -16.66 17.71 4.18
CA THR A 28 -17.15 18.79 3.32
C THR A 28 -16.48 20.11 3.73
N PRO A 29 -15.58 20.70 2.92
CA PRO A 29 -15.10 22.07 3.15
C PRO A 29 -16.19 23.11 2.85
N GLU A 30 -16.16 24.27 3.55
CA GLU A 30 -17.11 25.36 3.36
C GLU A 30 -17.03 25.97 1.94
N PRO A 31 -18.15 26.36 1.30
CA PRO A 31 -18.24 26.45 -0.16
C PRO A 31 -18.12 27.87 -0.71
N THR A 32 -16.95 28.51 -0.65
CA THR A 32 -16.77 29.83 -1.28
C THR A 32 -15.66 29.94 -2.33
N ASP A 33 -14.82 28.92 -2.53
CA ASP A 33 -13.53 29.09 -3.23
C ASP A 33 -13.18 27.99 -4.25
N GLY A 34 -13.68 26.76 -4.06
CA GLY A 34 -13.26 25.60 -4.86
C GLY A 34 -13.49 24.26 -4.14
N ALA A 35 -14.54 24.21 -3.31
CA ALA A 35 -14.77 23.16 -2.34
C ALA A 35 -15.08 21.80 -2.99
N GLY A 36 -14.07 20.94 -3.04
CA GLY A 36 -14.19 19.52 -3.32
C GLY A 36 -14.45 18.70 -2.06
N THR A 37 -15.12 17.55 -2.18
CA THR A 37 -15.14 16.55 -1.12
C THR A 37 -13.95 15.60 -1.30
N ALA A 38 -13.50 14.97 -0.21
CA ALA A 38 -12.51 13.91 -0.29
C ALA A 38 -12.84 12.79 0.69
N THR A 39 -12.58 11.56 0.27
CA THR A 39 -12.82 10.32 1.00
C THR A 39 -11.63 9.40 0.80
N VAL A 40 -11.18 8.75 1.87
CA VAL A 40 -10.19 7.67 1.82
C VAL A 40 -10.84 6.33 2.15
N VAL A 41 -10.50 5.31 1.37
CA VAL A 41 -10.86 3.91 1.61
C VAL A 41 -9.58 3.13 1.89
N THR A 42 -9.49 2.54 3.08
CA THR A 42 -8.35 1.70 3.48
C THR A 42 -8.79 0.26 3.77
N ASP A 43 -7.84 -0.68 3.65
CA ASP A 43 -8.00 -2.00 4.26
C ASP A 43 -7.74 -1.87 5.77
N PRO A 44 -8.65 -2.31 6.67
CA PRO A 44 -8.44 -2.24 8.11
C PRO A 44 -7.20 -3.00 8.59
N GLY A 45 -6.76 -3.99 7.82
CA GLY A 45 -5.53 -4.75 8.08
C GLY A 45 -4.28 -4.11 7.49
N GLY A 46 -4.38 -2.94 6.85
CA GLY A 46 -3.26 -2.24 6.22
C GLY A 46 -2.66 -2.95 5.01
N ARG A 47 -3.32 -3.95 4.42
CA ARG A 47 -2.72 -4.79 3.37
C ARG A 47 -2.66 -4.10 2.02
N PHE A 48 -3.66 -3.28 1.72
CA PHE A 48 -3.85 -2.72 0.39
C PHE A 48 -3.63 -1.22 0.42
N LEU A 49 -3.05 -0.70 -0.67
CA LEU A 49 -2.85 0.72 -0.87
C LEU A 49 -4.18 1.47 -0.71
N PRO A 50 -4.16 2.67 -0.12
CA PRO A 50 -5.36 3.47 0.08
C PRO A 50 -5.88 3.97 -1.26
N GLU A 51 -7.20 3.96 -1.39
CA GLU A 51 -7.90 4.56 -2.51
C GLU A 51 -8.50 5.88 -2.02
N VAL A 52 -8.11 6.99 -2.65
CA VAL A 52 -8.60 8.32 -2.31
C VAL A 52 -9.45 8.81 -3.46
N SER A 53 -10.62 9.34 -3.15
CA SER A 53 -11.58 9.84 -4.15
C SER A 53 -12.25 11.10 -3.65
N GLY A 54 -12.85 11.85 -4.56
CA GLY A 54 -13.46 13.11 -4.20
C GLY A 54 -14.09 13.83 -5.38
N THR A 55 -14.42 15.09 -5.14
CA THR A 55 -14.91 16.01 -6.16
C THR A 55 -13.99 17.23 -6.30
N ALA A 56 -13.95 17.85 -7.48
CA ALA A 56 -13.34 19.15 -7.75
C ALA A 56 -13.81 19.67 -9.12
N GLU A 57 -13.61 20.95 -9.42
CA GLU A 57 -14.00 21.50 -10.72
C GLU A 57 -13.27 20.77 -11.87
N PRO A 58 -13.92 20.56 -13.04
CA PRO A 58 -13.33 19.83 -14.15
C PRO A 58 -11.99 20.41 -14.60
N GLY A 59 -11.00 19.54 -14.79
CA GLY A 59 -9.64 19.93 -15.17
C GLY A 59 -8.76 20.39 -14.02
N THR A 60 -9.28 20.46 -12.79
CA THR A 60 -8.46 20.72 -11.59
C THR A 60 -7.47 19.60 -11.36
N PHE A 61 -6.21 19.95 -11.11
CA PHE A 61 -5.21 19.00 -10.64
C PHE A 61 -5.29 18.91 -9.12
N VAL A 62 -5.62 17.73 -8.61
CA VAL A 62 -5.65 17.42 -7.18
C VAL A 62 -4.36 16.68 -6.82
N GLU A 63 -3.63 17.21 -5.85
CA GLU A 63 -2.49 16.54 -5.23
C GLU A 63 -2.97 15.71 -4.03
N VAL A 64 -2.54 14.45 -3.97
CA VAL A 64 -2.67 13.61 -2.79
C VAL A 64 -1.30 13.52 -2.13
N LEU A 65 -1.23 13.89 -0.87
CA LEU A 65 0.00 13.95 -0.08
C LEU A 65 0.09 12.79 0.91
N ALA A 66 1.31 12.35 1.16
CA ALA A 66 1.67 11.50 2.29
C ALA A 66 2.74 12.23 3.12
N GLY A 67 2.35 12.73 4.29
CA GLY A 67 3.11 13.76 4.99
C GLY A 67 3.26 15.00 4.12
N ASP A 68 4.48 15.50 3.97
CA ASP A 68 4.77 16.72 3.18
C ASP A 68 5.06 16.45 1.69
N GLN A 69 4.98 15.18 1.25
CA GLN A 69 5.35 14.79 -0.11
C GLN A 69 4.10 14.52 -0.96
N VAL A 70 4.08 15.05 -2.19
CA VAL A 70 3.08 14.69 -3.19
C VAL A 70 3.30 13.22 -3.58
N ALA A 71 2.36 12.37 -3.18
CA ALA A 71 2.37 10.94 -3.47
C ALA A 71 1.64 10.61 -4.78
N SER A 72 0.64 11.43 -5.16
CA SER A 72 -0.08 11.29 -6.43
C SER A 72 -0.63 12.63 -6.90
N THR A 73 -0.83 12.77 -8.21
CA THR A 73 -1.55 13.90 -8.82
C THR A 73 -2.59 13.35 -9.79
N VAL A 74 -3.84 13.76 -9.63
CA VAL A 74 -4.98 13.31 -10.44
C VAL A 74 -5.77 14.51 -10.95
N THR A 75 -6.33 14.41 -12.15
CA THR A 75 -7.18 15.46 -12.71
C THR A 75 -8.65 15.11 -12.50
N ALA A 76 -9.43 16.09 -12.01
CA ALA A 76 -10.88 15.96 -11.93
C ALA A 76 -11.52 15.89 -13.32
N GLY A 77 -12.43 14.93 -13.50
CA GLY A 77 -13.17 14.72 -14.74
C GLY A 77 -14.24 15.77 -15.00
N ASP A 78 -14.87 15.67 -16.17
CA ASP A 78 -16.00 16.53 -16.57
C ASP A 78 -17.27 16.31 -15.73
N ASP A 79 -17.31 15.25 -14.94
CA ASP A 79 -18.35 14.90 -13.97
C ASP A 79 -18.02 15.36 -12.54
N ASP A 80 -17.04 16.27 -12.41
CA ASP A 80 -16.51 16.82 -11.17
C ASP A 80 -15.84 15.79 -10.26
N ALA A 81 -15.61 14.54 -10.71
CA ALA A 81 -15.10 13.45 -9.88
C ALA A 81 -13.62 13.16 -10.13
N TRP A 82 -12.94 12.67 -9.09
CA TRP A 82 -11.59 12.12 -9.21
C TRP A 82 -11.40 10.93 -8.26
N ALA A 83 -10.48 10.04 -8.62
CA ALA A 83 -10.06 8.91 -7.80
C ALA A 83 -8.61 8.56 -8.10
N SER A 84 -7.87 8.14 -7.06
CA SER A 84 -6.47 7.75 -7.17
C SER A 84 -6.13 6.65 -6.16
N VAL A 85 -5.27 5.72 -6.57
CA VAL A 85 -4.63 4.75 -5.68
C VAL A 85 -3.27 5.34 -5.30
N VAL A 86 -3.01 5.51 -4.00
CA VAL A 86 -1.77 6.14 -3.53
C VAL A 86 -0.71 5.08 -3.27
N ASP A 87 0.36 5.06 -4.06
CA ASP A 87 1.46 4.13 -3.89
C ASP A 87 2.38 4.57 -2.75
N LEU A 88 2.43 3.76 -1.69
CA LEU A 88 3.09 4.09 -0.44
C LEU A 88 3.90 2.90 0.07
N ALA A 89 5.03 3.21 0.70
CA ALA A 89 5.83 2.21 1.39
C ALA A 89 5.09 1.66 2.62
N PRO A 90 5.48 0.48 3.14
CA PRO A 90 4.95 -0.02 4.41
C PRO A 90 5.30 0.93 5.55
N GLY A 91 4.39 1.08 6.52
CA GLY A 91 4.55 1.99 7.66
C GLY A 91 3.36 2.92 7.88
N GLU A 92 3.53 3.85 8.80
CA GLU A 92 2.54 4.88 9.14
C GLU A 92 2.71 6.10 8.23
N HIS A 93 1.59 6.62 7.73
CA HIS A 93 1.50 7.80 6.87
C HIS A 93 0.33 8.66 7.31
N VAL A 94 0.43 9.97 7.10
CA VAL A 94 -0.71 10.89 7.21
C VAL A 94 -1.09 11.30 5.80
N LEU A 95 -2.34 11.08 5.40
CA LEU A 95 -2.81 11.50 4.08
C LEU A 95 -3.49 12.86 4.14
N ALA A 96 -3.24 13.65 3.10
CA ALA A 96 -3.94 14.90 2.86
C ALA A 96 -4.19 15.09 1.36
N VAL A 97 -5.09 16.00 1.01
CA VAL A 97 -5.35 16.38 -0.39
C VAL A 97 -5.48 17.89 -0.52
N ARG A 98 -5.14 18.42 -1.69
CA ARG A 98 -5.31 19.84 -2.03
C ARG A 98 -5.33 20.07 -3.54
N PRO A 99 -5.87 21.20 -4.02
CA PRO A 99 -5.62 21.65 -5.40
C PRO A 99 -4.14 21.98 -5.60
N ALA A 100 -3.57 21.59 -6.74
CA ALA A 100 -2.15 21.82 -7.04
C ALA A 100 -1.78 23.31 -7.14
N ASP A 101 -2.74 24.15 -7.51
CA ASP A 101 -2.61 25.60 -7.62
C ASP A 101 -2.97 26.37 -6.34
N ALA A 102 -3.57 25.70 -5.35
CA ALA A 102 -3.86 26.24 -4.02
C ALA A 102 -3.30 25.33 -2.90
N PRO A 103 -1.97 25.31 -2.67
CA PRO A 103 -1.34 24.44 -1.68
C PRO A 103 -1.79 24.68 -0.23
N ASP A 104 -2.39 25.84 0.06
CA ASP A 104 -2.93 26.23 1.36
C ASP A 104 -4.36 25.71 1.62
N GLU A 105 -5.05 25.20 0.60
CA GLU A 105 -6.37 24.54 0.72
C GLU A 105 -6.23 23.03 0.99
N GLU A 106 -5.38 22.69 1.95
CA GLU A 106 -5.11 21.30 2.32
C GLU A 106 -6.17 20.74 3.28
N VAL A 107 -6.67 19.54 2.95
CA VAL A 107 -7.60 18.77 3.76
C VAL A 107 -6.91 17.48 4.22
N VAL A 108 -6.66 17.38 5.52
CA VAL A 108 -6.10 16.17 6.14
C VAL A 108 -7.18 15.09 6.23
N LEU A 109 -6.87 13.92 5.67
CA LEU A 109 -7.75 12.75 5.64
C LEU A 109 -7.52 11.80 6.83
N GLY A 110 -6.33 11.84 7.43
CA GLY A 110 -5.97 11.09 8.63
C GLY A 110 -4.86 10.06 8.42
N ASP A 111 -4.65 9.23 9.45
CA ASP A 111 -3.58 8.24 9.49
C ASP A 111 -3.90 6.99 8.69
N VAL A 112 -2.92 6.49 7.94
CA VAL A 112 -2.94 5.23 7.22
C VAL A 112 -1.73 4.41 7.61
N VAL A 113 -1.96 3.16 8.03
CA VAL A 113 -0.88 2.21 8.34
C VAL A 113 -0.88 1.11 7.30
N LEU A 114 0.22 0.97 6.58
CA LEU A 114 0.41 -0.07 5.58
C LEU A 114 1.35 -1.16 6.07
N LEU A 115 0.97 -2.40 5.79
CA LEU A 115 1.77 -3.59 5.99
C LEU A 115 2.27 -4.10 4.63
N ALA A 116 3.31 -4.93 4.67
CA ALA A 116 3.78 -5.68 3.52
C ALA A 116 4.20 -7.09 3.94
N PRO A 117 4.20 -8.05 3.00
CA PRO A 117 4.69 -9.39 3.27
C PRO A 117 6.15 -9.36 3.75
N GLU A 118 6.42 -10.03 4.87
CA GLU A 118 7.77 -10.06 5.44
C GLU A 118 8.57 -11.25 4.89
N VAL A 119 9.71 -11.00 4.25
CA VAL A 119 10.65 -12.06 3.87
C VAL A 119 11.64 -12.30 5.01
N ARG A 120 11.59 -13.48 5.62
CA ARG A 120 12.49 -13.89 6.72
C ARG A 120 13.82 -14.43 6.24
N GLY A 121 13.86 -14.96 5.03
CA GLY A 121 15.08 -15.52 4.47
C GLY A 121 14.91 -16.05 3.06
N VAL A 122 16.04 -16.32 2.43
CA VAL A 122 16.14 -16.90 1.09
C VAL A 122 16.92 -18.20 1.23
N GLN A 123 16.29 -19.29 0.84
CA GLN A 123 16.93 -20.59 0.68
C GLN A 123 17.07 -20.87 -0.80
N TYR A 124 17.97 -21.76 -1.17
CA TYR A 124 18.23 -22.05 -2.58
C TYR A 124 18.30 -23.55 -2.84
N GLU A 125 18.46 -24.36 -1.80
CA GLU A 125 18.35 -25.82 -1.87
C GLU A 125 19.26 -26.47 -2.94
N GLY A 126 20.42 -25.85 -3.23
CA GLY A 126 21.34 -26.32 -4.29
C GLY A 126 20.80 -26.13 -5.71
N SER A 127 19.83 -25.25 -5.90
CA SER A 127 19.16 -24.94 -7.16
C SER A 127 19.32 -23.46 -7.50
N THR A 128 19.17 -23.12 -8.79
CA THR A 128 19.03 -21.75 -9.27
C THR A 128 17.61 -21.20 -9.10
N ALA A 129 16.69 -21.97 -8.50
CA ALA A 129 15.32 -21.56 -8.16
C ALA A 129 15.22 -21.33 -6.64
N PRO A 130 15.42 -20.09 -6.14
CA PRO A 130 15.41 -19.80 -4.72
C PRO A 130 14.01 -19.98 -4.11
N VAL A 131 13.98 -20.33 -2.84
CA VAL A 131 12.79 -20.43 -2.00
C VAL A 131 12.81 -19.31 -0.97
N LEU A 132 11.86 -18.39 -1.07
CA LEU A 132 11.64 -17.37 -0.07
C LEU A 132 10.88 -17.97 1.12
N LEU A 133 11.32 -17.64 2.32
CA LEU A 133 10.60 -17.89 3.56
C LEU A 133 9.80 -16.63 3.89
N VAL A 134 8.51 -16.62 3.60
CA VAL A 134 7.64 -15.48 3.85
C VAL A 134 6.96 -15.67 5.19
N ALA A 135 7.23 -14.78 6.15
CA ALA A 135 6.65 -14.82 7.48
C ALA A 135 5.16 -14.49 7.47
N ARG A 136 4.52 -14.87 8.58
CA ARG A 136 3.18 -14.39 8.91
C ARG A 136 3.16 -12.87 8.93
N ASP A 137 2.10 -12.32 8.38
CA ASP A 137 1.67 -10.98 8.76
C ASP A 137 0.52 -11.07 9.76
N ARG A 138 0.20 -9.95 10.41
CA ARG A 138 -0.96 -9.79 11.30
C ARG A 138 -2.30 -9.78 10.54
N GLY A 139 -2.30 -10.04 9.23
CA GLY A 139 -3.48 -10.05 8.36
C GLY A 139 -4.37 -11.30 8.50
N PRO A 140 -5.57 -11.29 7.88
CA PRO A 140 -6.48 -12.44 7.86
C PRO A 140 -5.89 -13.64 7.11
N GLU A 141 -6.44 -14.82 7.36
CA GLU A 141 -5.86 -16.12 7.00
C GLU A 141 -5.79 -16.44 5.50
N ASP A 142 -6.32 -15.55 4.66
CA ASP A 142 -6.56 -15.71 3.23
C ASP A 142 -5.87 -14.63 2.37
N ALA A 143 -4.91 -13.89 2.92
CA ALA A 143 -4.18 -12.90 2.16
C ALA A 143 -3.33 -13.58 1.07
N TYR A 144 -3.41 -13.10 -0.19
CA TYR A 144 -2.51 -13.56 -1.25
C TYR A 144 -1.35 -12.60 -1.41
N ALA A 145 -0.17 -13.14 -1.73
CA ALA A 145 1.00 -12.34 -2.09
C ALA A 145 1.50 -12.67 -3.50
N ALA A 146 1.72 -11.62 -4.28
CA ALA A 146 2.39 -11.68 -5.58
C ALA A 146 3.87 -11.31 -5.43
N ALA A 147 4.72 -11.91 -6.26
CA ALA A 147 6.12 -11.52 -6.37
C ALA A 147 6.50 -11.26 -7.81
N THR A 148 7.41 -10.33 -7.96
CA THR A 148 8.12 -10.04 -9.19
C THR A 148 9.61 -10.29 -8.98
N VAL A 149 10.29 -10.77 -10.02
CA VAL A 149 11.75 -10.82 -10.09
C VAL A 149 12.19 -9.85 -11.17
N ASP A 150 13.02 -8.87 -10.83
CA ASP A 150 13.47 -7.79 -11.70
C ASP A 150 12.30 -7.08 -12.42
N GLY A 151 11.21 -6.88 -11.67
CA GLY A 151 9.97 -6.29 -12.17
C GLY A 151 9.06 -7.25 -12.96
N VAL A 152 9.51 -8.46 -13.28
CA VAL A 152 8.72 -9.46 -14.02
C VAL A 152 7.88 -10.31 -13.07
N PRO A 153 6.55 -10.39 -13.21
CA PRO A 153 5.70 -11.25 -12.38
C PRO A 153 6.11 -12.72 -12.46
N THR A 154 6.10 -13.38 -11.30
CA THR A 154 6.35 -14.83 -11.20
C THR A 154 5.14 -15.70 -11.54
N GLU A 155 4.00 -15.06 -11.87
CA GLU A 155 2.70 -15.68 -12.19
C GLU A 155 2.11 -16.59 -11.07
N HIS A 156 2.79 -16.73 -9.93
CA HIS A 156 2.30 -17.45 -8.76
C HIS A 156 1.79 -16.50 -7.68
N LEU A 157 0.54 -16.69 -7.28
CA LEU A 157 0.00 -16.14 -6.03
C LEU A 157 0.21 -17.15 -4.91
N HIS A 158 0.69 -16.68 -3.77
CA HIS A 158 0.86 -17.52 -2.58
C HIS A 158 -0.15 -17.12 -1.54
N VAL A 159 -0.96 -18.08 -1.08
CA VAL A 159 -1.82 -17.88 0.10
C VAL A 159 -0.90 -17.77 1.31
N LEU A 160 -0.94 -16.62 1.97
CA LEU A 160 -0.27 -16.37 3.24
C LEU A 160 -1.21 -16.82 4.35
N GLY A 161 -0.80 -17.89 5.03
CA GLY A 161 -1.55 -18.44 6.15
C GLY A 161 -0.93 -18.10 7.51
N ARG A 162 -1.42 -18.77 8.54
CA ARG A 162 -0.84 -18.74 9.89
C ARG A 162 0.50 -19.49 9.98
N GLU A 163 1.29 -19.68 8.96
CA GLU A 163 2.63 -20.29 9.09
C GLU A 163 3.58 -19.62 8.12
N THR A 164 4.89 -19.77 8.35
CA THR A 164 5.85 -19.30 7.35
C THR A 164 5.64 -20.10 6.06
N VAL A 165 5.34 -19.39 4.98
CA VAL A 165 5.08 -20.02 3.68
C VAL A 165 6.38 -20.08 2.91
N ARG A 166 6.64 -21.23 2.29
CA ARG A 166 7.72 -21.40 1.33
C ARG A 166 7.21 -20.97 -0.04
N ARG A 167 7.88 -19.98 -0.63
CA ARG A 167 7.59 -19.50 -1.98
C ARG A 167 8.76 -19.83 -2.89
N GLN A 168 8.57 -20.79 -3.78
CA GLN A 168 9.55 -21.11 -4.80
C GLN A 168 9.48 -20.10 -5.95
N LEU A 169 10.60 -19.43 -6.23
CA LEU A 169 10.76 -18.56 -7.39
C LEU A 169 11.05 -19.40 -8.64
N PRO A 170 10.83 -18.85 -9.85
CA PRO A 170 11.37 -19.44 -11.06
C PRO A 170 12.91 -19.56 -10.98
N PRO A 171 13.53 -20.46 -11.77
CA PRO A 171 14.98 -20.47 -11.93
C PRO A 171 15.49 -19.10 -12.39
N LEU A 172 16.49 -18.59 -11.70
CA LEU A 172 17.13 -17.30 -11.99
C LEU A 172 18.46 -17.53 -12.69
N GLU A 173 18.87 -16.55 -13.50
CA GLU A 173 20.19 -16.54 -14.09
C GLU A 173 21.26 -16.29 -13.02
N PRO A 174 22.54 -16.61 -13.26
CA PRO A 174 23.61 -16.20 -12.37
C PRO A 174 23.71 -14.68 -12.26
N GLY A 175 23.73 -14.17 -11.03
CA GLY A 175 23.85 -12.74 -10.75
C GLY A 175 22.96 -12.25 -9.62
N PRO A 176 22.98 -10.93 -9.38
CA PRO A 176 22.04 -10.28 -8.47
C PRO A 176 20.67 -10.13 -9.14
N HIS A 177 19.62 -10.36 -8.37
CA HIS A 177 18.22 -10.16 -8.73
C HIS A 177 17.52 -9.39 -7.63
N GLU A 178 16.61 -8.50 -8.04
CA GLU A 178 15.70 -7.82 -7.13
C GLU A 178 14.38 -8.59 -7.08
N VAL A 179 13.98 -9.05 -5.90
CA VAL A 179 12.70 -9.73 -5.74
C VAL A 179 11.77 -8.86 -4.90
N ALA A 180 10.64 -8.49 -5.48
CA ALA A 180 9.64 -7.65 -4.83
C ALA A 180 8.40 -8.46 -4.49
N LEU A 181 7.86 -8.30 -3.28
CA LEU A 181 6.66 -8.95 -2.78
C LEU A 181 5.64 -7.91 -2.33
N ARG A 182 4.36 -8.18 -2.57
CA ARG A 182 3.24 -7.36 -2.08
C ARG A 182 2.00 -8.22 -1.85
N TYR A 183 1.07 -7.70 -1.05
CA TYR A 183 -0.29 -8.21 -1.06
C TYR A 183 -0.94 -8.00 -2.41
N ASP A 184 -1.73 -8.97 -2.84
CA ASP A 184 -2.52 -8.93 -4.06
C ASP A 184 -3.87 -9.58 -3.75
N ASP A 185 -4.97 -8.93 -4.09
CA ASP A 185 -6.29 -9.52 -4.00
C ASP A 185 -6.73 -9.93 -5.41
N PRO A 186 -6.78 -11.24 -5.73
CA PRO A 186 -7.14 -11.69 -7.07
C PRO A 186 -8.61 -11.44 -7.40
N GLU A 187 -9.49 -11.22 -6.42
CA GLU A 187 -10.91 -10.99 -6.65
C GLU A 187 -11.19 -9.53 -7.01
N THR A 188 -10.52 -8.60 -6.31
CA THR A 188 -10.73 -7.16 -6.48
C THR A 188 -9.65 -6.47 -7.31
N GLY A 189 -8.49 -7.12 -7.50
CA GLY A 189 -7.31 -6.54 -8.14
C GLY A 189 -6.54 -5.56 -7.26
N ARG A 190 -6.92 -5.40 -5.99
CA ARG A 190 -6.24 -4.49 -5.05
C ARG A 190 -4.83 -4.98 -4.74
N ARG A 191 -3.90 -4.04 -4.63
CA ARG A 191 -2.48 -4.31 -4.39
C ARG A 191 -1.99 -3.60 -3.15
N GLY A 192 -1.05 -4.22 -2.46
CA GLY A 192 -0.41 -3.68 -1.27
C GLY A 192 0.91 -2.99 -1.52
N ALA A 193 1.45 -2.43 -0.44
CA ALA A 193 2.80 -1.90 -0.40
C ALA A 193 3.83 -3.01 -0.73
N VAL A 194 4.95 -2.59 -1.32
CA VAL A 194 6.00 -3.48 -1.78
C VAL A 194 7.09 -3.64 -0.73
N THR A 195 7.51 -4.88 -0.48
CA THR A 195 8.77 -5.24 0.17
C THR A 195 9.73 -5.79 -0.87
N THR A 196 10.99 -5.36 -0.81
CA THR A 196 12.05 -5.84 -1.70
C THR A 196 13.10 -6.65 -0.94
N VAL A 197 13.58 -7.71 -1.56
CA VAL A 197 14.71 -8.53 -1.09
C VAL A 197 15.69 -8.77 -2.24
N ASP A 198 16.97 -8.53 -1.99
CA ASP A 198 18.04 -8.87 -2.92
C ASP A 198 18.33 -10.37 -2.86
N VAL A 199 18.38 -11.02 -4.03
CA VAL A 199 18.66 -12.44 -4.18
C VAL A 199 19.82 -12.62 -5.15
N GLY A 200 20.91 -13.25 -4.70
CA GLY A 200 22.04 -13.57 -5.58
C GLY A 200 22.08 -15.05 -5.94
N VAL A 201 22.14 -15.42 -7.21
CA VAL A 201 22.44 -16.80 -7.64
C VAL A 201 23.89 -16.89 -8.08
N GLY A 202 24.65 -17.79 -7.46
CA GLY A 202 26.06 -18.02 -7.81
C GLY A 202 26.21 -18.59 -9.22
N ALA A 203 27.31 -18.23 -9.89
CA ALA A 203 27.61 -18.68 -11.26
C ALA A 203 27.97 -20.17 -11.37
N GLU A 204 28.27 -20.84 -10.25
CA GLU A 204 28.69 -22.24 -10.20
C GLU A 204 28.15 -22.86 -8.89
N ASP A 205 27.62 -24.08 -8.95
CA ASP A 205 27.09 -24.91 -7.84
C ASP A 205 27.52 -24.49 -6.40
N ALA A 206 26.74 -23.62 -5.74
CA ALA A 206 26.37 -23.64 -4.32
C ALA A 206 25.87 -22.27 -3.84
N PRO A 207 24.62 -22.16 -3.38
CA PRO A 207 24.10 -20.94 -2.77
C PRO A 207 24.60 -20.78 -1.33
N THR A 208 25.23 -19.65 -1.02
CA THR A 208 25.62 -19.28 0.34
C THR A 208 24.39 -18.72 1.08
N THR A 209 24.07 -19.31 2.23
CA THR A 209 22.98 -18.85 3.11
C THR A 209 23.33 -17.45 3.63
N VAL A 210 22.45 -16.47 3.42
CA VAL A 210 22.52 -15.17 4.11
C VAL A 210 21.59 -15.25 5.32
N GLU A 211 22.14 -15.58 6.50
CA GLU A 211 21.43 -15.36 7.76
C GLU A 211 21.67 -13.92 8.22
N LYS A 212 20.58 -13.17 8.43
CA LYS A 212 20.62 -11.83 9.03
C LYS A 212 20.84 -12.00 10.55
N PRO A 213 21.81 -11.30 11.18
CA PRO A 213 22.06 -11.47 12.61
C PRO A 213 20.90 -10.92 13.45
N LEU A 214 20.67 -11.58 14.60
CA LEU A 214 19.71 -11.25 15.67
C LEU A 214 19.91 -9.83 16.24
#